data_AF-A0A3D5AHQ6-F1
#
_entry.id   AF-A0A3D5AHQ6-F1
#
_cell.length_a   1.000
_cell.length_b   1.000
_cell.length_c   1.000
_cell.angle_alpha   90.00
_cell.angle_beta   90.00
_cell.angle_gamma   90.00
#
_symmetry.space_group_name_H-M   'P 1'
#
loop_
_entity.id
_entity.type
_entity.pdbx_description
1 polymer ?
#
loop_
_entity_poly.entity_id
_entity_poly.type
_entity_poly.pdbx_seq_one_letter_code
_entity_poly.pdbx_strand_id
1 'polypeptide(L)'
;MKRLALGLTALLLLTAGTPPAGAAPAPPAIPSVQSTVTVTLITGDRVTIADGQEPTVTIEPGRRVTFQTTYVDGNVRVVPSDVAHLLGKVLDPQFFDVTTLARSGYHDSLPLIVQDAPDIRGKSAKDLPSIRARAIELSTSEAPTRFTGRIWLDAKVHSDALVPEPDGRTRWDTNLTQIGAPSAWAAGLSGVGVRVAVLDTDRK
;
A
#
# COMPACT_ATOMS: atom_id res chain seq x y z
N MET A 1 88.96 5.99 -44.51
CA MET A 1 89.27 4.58 -44.84
C MET A 1 88.07 3.76 -44.33
N LYS A 2 87.19 3.20 -45.18
CA LYS A 2 87.13 1.76 -45.55
C LYS A 2 87.19 0.88 -44.27
N ARG A 3 86.23 0.02 -43.86
CA ARG A 3 85.42 -0.97 -44.59
C ARG A 3 84.29 -1.56 -43.69
N LEU A 4 83.22 -2.09 -44.35
CA LEU A 4 82.46 -3.36 -44.20
C LEU A 4 82.57 -4.19 -42.88
N ALA A 5 81.68 -5.11 -42.48
CA ALA A 5 80.31 -5.59 -42.73
C ALA A 5 80.21 -6.99 -42.05
N LEU A 6 79.07 -7.38 -41.46
CA LEU A 6 78.51 -8.76 -41.22
C LEU A 6 77.40 -8.60 -40.15
N GLY A 7 76.17 -9.12 -40.21
CA GLY A 7 75.55 -10.16 -41.01
C GLY A 7 75.14 -11.34 -40.11
N LEU A 8 73.90 -11.39 -39.61
CA LEU A 8 73.26 -12.66 -39.19
C LEU A 8 71.72 -12.56 -39.19
N THR A 9 71.12 -13.51 -39.91
CA THR A 9 69.70 -13.69 -40.23
C THR A 9 68.95 -14.38 -39.08
N ALA A 10 67.74 -13.94 -38.75
CA ALA A 10 66.87 -14.61 -37.76
C ALA A 10 65.58 -15.14 -38.43
N LEU A 11 65.27 -16.40 -38.13
CA LEU A 11 64.21 -17.22 -38.70
C LEU A 11 62.89 -17.07 -37.89
N LEU A 12 61.77 -16.94 -38.61
CA LEU A 12 60.41 -16.73 -38.08
C LEU A 12 59.67 -18.09 -37.95
N LEU A 13 59.06 -18.37 -36.79
CA LEU A 13 58.09 -19.47 -36.63
C LEU A 13 56.72 -18.89 -36.21
N LEU A 14 55.67 -19.23 -36.97
CA LEU A 14 54.26 -18.94 -36.64
C LEU A 14 53.61 -20.16 -36.00
N THR A 15 52.95 -19.98 -34.85
CA THR A 15 52.05 -20.97 -34.23
C THR A 15 50.61 -20.44 -34.27
N ALA A 16 49.68 -21.23 -34.83
CA ALA A 16 48.26 -20.91 -34.91
C ALA A 16 47.54 -21.34 -33.62
N GLY A 17 46.81 -20.41 -32.98
CA GLY A 17 46.01 -20.67 -31.78
C GLY A 17 44.53 -20.95 -32.10
N THR A 18 43.97 -21.99 -31.48
CA THR A 18 42.55 -22.37 -31.56
C THR A 18 41.70 -21.47 -30.64
N PRO A 19 40.56 -20.91 -31.08
CA PRO A 19 39.69 -20.12 -30.22
C PRO A 19 38.91 -21.00 -29.22
N PRO A 20 38.57 -20.50 -28.01
CA PRO A 20 37.78 -21.24 -27.03
C PRO A 20 36.32 -21.38 -27.48
N ALA A 21 35.74 -22.55 -27.21
CA ALA A 21 34.33 -22.84 -27.44
C ALA A 21 33.43 -21.96 -26.55
N GLY A 22 32.55 -21.17 -27.18
CA GLY A 22 31.60 -20.30 -26.48
C GLY A 22 30.50 -21.10 -25.80
N ALA A 23 30.29 -20.86 -24.50
CA ALA A 23 29.13 -21.35 -23.76
C ALA A 23 27.84 -20.72 -24.34
N ALA A 24 26.82 -21.55 -24.55
CA ALA A 24 25.51 -21.10 -25.00
C ALA A 24 24.86 -20.16 -23.96
N PRO A 25 24.16 -19.09 -24.39
CA PRO A 25 23.44 -18.21 -23.48
C PRO A 25 22.41 -19.00 -22.66
N ALA A 26 22.41 -18.79 -21.35
CA ALA A 26 21.37 -19.34 -20.48
C ALA A 26 20.00 -18.77 -20.89
N PRO A 27 18.91 -19.57 -20.86
CA PRO A 27 17.56 -19.07 -21.08
C PRO A 27 17.25 -17.92 -20.12
N PRO A 28 16.50 -16.89 -20.55
CA PRO A 28 16.10 -15.80 -19.66
C PRO A 28 15.36 -16.38 -18.45
N ALA A 29 15.80 -16.01 -17.25
CA ALA A 29 15.12 -16.36 -16.02
C ALA A 29 13.69 -15.81 -16.07
N ILE A 30 12.70 -16.69 -15.88
CA ILE A 30 11.30 -16.26 -15.75
C ILE A 30 11.21 -15.46 -14.45
N PRO A 31 10.73 -14.20 -14.47
CA PRO A 31 10.59 -13.43 -13.24
C PRO A 31 9.72 -14.20 -12.24
N SER A 32 10.17 -14.22 -10.99
CA SER A 32 9.46 -14.79 -9.85
C SER A 32 8.01 -14.32 -9.83
N VAL A 33 7.08 -15.23 -9.54
CA VAL A 33 5.63 -14.97 -9.46
C VAL A 33 5.40 -13.73 -8.59
N GLN A 34 5.03 -12.61 -9.22
CA GLN A 34 4.68 -11.39 -8.49
C GLN A 34 3.37 -11.65 -7.76
N SER A 35 3.37 -11.52 -6.43
CA SER A 35 2.15 -11.56 -5.65
C SER A 35 1.21 -10.48 -6.19
N THR A 36 0.03 -10.91 -6.62
CA THR A 36 -0.96 -10.05 -7.25
C THR A 36 -2.20 -10.00 -6.36
N VAL A 37 -2.67 -8.80 -6.05
CA VAL A 37 -3.86 -8.59 -5.22
C VAL A 37 -4.82 -7.68 -5.96
N THR A 38 -6.10 -8.09 -6.01
CA THR A 38 -7.18 -7.30 -6.59
C THR A 38 -8.07 -6.75 -5.49
N VAL A 39 -8.33 -5.45 -5.54
CA VAL A 39 -9.23 -4.71 -4.65
C VAL A 39 -10.31 -4.07 -5.49
N THR A 40 -11.55 -4.14 -5.03
CA THR A 40 -12.68 -3.41 -5.62
C THR A 40 -12.91 -2.15 -4.79
N LEU A 41 -12.83 -0.99 -5.43
CA LEU A 41 -13.06 0.30 -4.79
C LEU A 41 -14.55 0.48 -4.45
N ILE A 42 -14.86 1.44 -3.56
CA ILE A 42 -16.24 1.80 -3.22
C ILE A 42 -17.07 2.20 -4.46
N THR A 43 -16.41 2.69 -5.50
CA THR A 43 -16.99 3.06 -6.80
C THR A 43 -17.27 1.87 -7.73
N GLY A 44 -16.93 0.65 -7.31
CA GLY A 44 -17.06 -0.58 -8.09
C GLY A 44 -15.92 -0.87 -9.06
N ASP A 45 -14.97 0.07 -9.20
CA ASP A 45 -13.78 -0.11 -10.06
C ASP A 45 -12.84 -1.16 -9.43
N ARG A 46 -12.30 -2.08 -10.23
CA ARG A 46 -11.35 -3.10 -9.76
C ARG A 46 -9.92 -2.66 -10.05
N VAL A 47 -9.07 -2.71 -9.04
CA VAL A 47 -7.65 -2.37 -9.13
C VAL A 47 -6.83 -3.57 -8.72
N THR A 48 -5.97 -4.01 -9.62
CA THR A 48 -5.04 -5.10 -9.40
C THR A 48 -3.63 -4.53 -9.26
N ILE A 49 -2.99 -4.82 -8.12
CA ILE A 49 -1.60 -4.47 -7.84
C ILE A 49 -0.76 -5.73 -7.92
N ALA A 50 0.30 -5.70 -8.71
CA ALA A 50 1.34 -6.71 -8.69
C ALA A 50 2.57 -6.17 -7.95
N ASP A 51 3.00 -6.89 -6.91
CA ASP A 51 4.14 -6.51 -6.07
C ASP A 51 5.46 -6.52 -6.88
N GLY A 52 6.31 -5.55 -6.61
CA GLY A 52 7.60 -5.37 -7.28
C GLY A 52 8.34 -4.14 -6.74
N GLN A 53 9.57 -3.93 -7.20
CA GLN A 53 10.33 -2.72 -6.83
C GLN A 53 9.60 -1.44 -7.23
N GLU A 54 8.86 -1.49 -8.35
CA GLU A 54 7.84 -0.53 -8.74
C GLU A 54 6.52 -1.30 -8.92
N PRO A 55 5.50 -1.07 -8.07
CA PRO A 55 4.25 -1.81 -8.16
C PRO A 55 3.52 -1.48 -9.45
N THR A 56 3.18 -2.53 -10.21
CA THR A 56 2.38 -2.40 -11.43
C THR A 56 0.91 -2.35 -11.06
N VAL A 57 0.19 -1.39 -11.64
CA VAL A 57 -1.23 -1.14 -11.34
C VAL A 57 -2.05 -1.33 -12.62
N THR A 58 -2.98 -2.28 -12.58
CA THR A 58 -3.95 -2.52 -13.64
C THR A 58 -5.33 -2.14 -13.12
N ILE A 59 -6.05 -1.30 -13.87
CA ILE A 59 -7.39 -0.82 -13.50
C ILE A 59 -8.40 -1.39 -14.49
N GLU A 60 -9.43 -2.05 -13.97
CA GLU A 60 -10.63 -2.46 -14.69
C GLU A 60 -11.76 -1.50 -14.29
N PRO A 61 -12.08 -0.50 -15.12
CA PRO A 61 -13.07 0.51 -14.80
C PRO A 61 -14.48 -0.11 -14.76
N GLY A 62 -15.26 0.21 -13.72
CA GLY A 62 -16.68 -0.12 -13.66
C GLY A 62 -17.53 0.79 -14.54
N ARG A 63 -16.97 1.92 -14.98
CA ARG A 63 -17.63 2.92 -15.86
C ARG A 63 -16.60 3.72 -16.65
N ARG A 64 -17.07 4.54 -17.59
CA ARG A 64 -16.21 5.39 -18.45
C ARG A 64 -15.72 6.62 -17.69
N VAL A 65 -14.56 6.53 -17.05
CA VAL A 65 -13.87 7.61 -16.34
C VAL A 65 -12.36 7.49 -16.52
N THR A 66 -11.63 8.54 -16.16
CA THR A 66 -10.16 8.53 -16.06
C THR A 66 -9.73 8.36 -14.61
N PHE A 67 -8.49 7.93 -14.39
CA PHE A 67 -7.96 7.66 -13.05
C PHE A 67 -6.69 8.44 -12.81
N GLN A 68 -6.55 8.96 -11.60
CA GLN A 68 -5.29 9.48 -11.09
C GLN A 68 -4.67 8.44 -10.16
N THR A 69 -3.48 7.95 -10.54
CA THR A 69 -2.68 7.05 -9.70
C THR A 69 -1.54 7.82 -9.08
N THR A 70 -1.41 7.75 -7.75
CA THR A 70 -0.32 8.38 -7.00
C THR A 70 0.37 7.35 -6.12
N TYR A 71 1.69 7.46 -6.02
CA TYR A 71 2.53 6.64 -5.16
C TYR A 71 3.07 7.55 -4.05
N VAL A 72 2.62 7.34 -2.82
CA VAL A 72 3.00 8.16 -1.65
C VAL A 72 3.42 7.23 -0.54
N ASP A 73 4.62 7.41 0.00
CA ASP A 73 5.18 6.60 1.10
C ASP A 73 5.08 5.08 0.88
N GLY A 74 5.25 4.65 -0.38
CA GLY A 74 5.15 3.23 -0.76
C GLY A 74 3.72 2.70 -0.86
N ASN A 75 2.70 3.54 -0.73
CA ASN A 75 1.29 3.19 -0.93
C ASN A 75 0.79 3.70 -2.29
N VAL A 76 0.01 2.85 -2.96
CA VAL A 76 -0.66 3.14 -4.22
C VAL A 76 -2.06 3.66 -3.91
N ARG A 77 -2.36 4.85 -4.43
CA ARG A 77 -3.71 5.42 -4.40
C ARG A 77 -4.24 5.62 -5.81
N VAL A 78 -5.48 5.18 -6.05
CA VAL A 78 -6.14 5.25 -7.36
C VAL A 78 -7.47 5.96 -7.21
N VAL A 79 -7.60 7.16 -7.77
CA VAL A 79 -8.79 8.01 -7.63
C VAL A 79 -9.47 8.18 -9.00
N PRO A 80 -10.73 7.76 -9.16
CA PRO A 80 -11.52 8.08 -10.35
C PRO A 80 -11.83 9.58 -10.45
N SER A 81 -11.75 10.16 -11.64
CA SER A 81 -11.84 11.61 -11.84
C SER A 81 -13.19 12.22 -11.49
N ASP A 82 -14.28 11.46 -11.60
CA ASP A 82 -15.63 11.89 -11.27
C ASP A 82 -15.90 11.97 -9.76
N VAL A 83 -15.13 11.28 -8.91
CA VAL A 83 -15.27 11.33 -7.43
C VAL A 83 -14.16 12.13 -6.76
N ALA A 84 -13.11 12.53 -7.48
CA ALA A 84 -11.98 13.27 -6.91
C ALA A 84 -12.41 14.52 -6.13
N HIS A 85 -13.44 15.24 -6.61
CA HIS A 85 -13.95 16.45 -5.98
C HIS A 85 -14.73 16.21 -4.66
N LEU A 86 -15.08 14.95 -4.38
CA LEU A 86 -15.81 14.53 -3.19
C LEU A 86 -14.87 14.10 -2.04
N LEU A 87 -13.59 13.87 -2.33
CA LEU A 87 -12.63 13.42 -1.33
C LEU A 87 -12.46 14.46 -0.22
N GLY A 88 -12.49 14.00 1.03
CA GLY A 88 -12.41 14.83 2.23
C GLY A 88 -13.68 15.64 2.54
N LYS A 89 -14.73 15.52 1.72
CA LYS A 89 -16.03 16.20 1.93
C LYS A 89 -17.16 15.20 2.16
N VAL A 90 -17.28 14.26 1.22
CA VAL A 90 -18.30 13.21 1.21
C VAL A 90 -17.65 11.85 1.36
N LEU A 91 -16.54 11.62 0.66
CA LEU A 91 -15.79 10.37 0.66
C LEU A 91 -14.48 10.52 1.41
N ASP A 92 -14.20 9.57 2.28
CA ASP A 92 -12.88 9.40 2.88
C ASP A 92 -11.83 9.01 1.82
N PRO A 93 -10.69 9.73 1.74
CA PRO A 93 -9.59 9.36 0.84
C PRO A 93 -9.07 7.93 1.02
N GLN A 94 -9.23 7.31 2.19
CA GLN A 94 -8.78 5.93 2.46
C GLN A 94 -9.49 4.88 1.59
N PHE A 95 -10.68 5.17 1.05
CA PHE A 95 -11.34 4.28 0.08
C PHE A 95 -10.58 4.08 -1.22
N PHE A 96 -9.57 4.93 -1.47
CA PHE A 96 -8.79 4.93 -2.70
C PHE A 96 -7.33 4.54 -2.44
N ASP A 97 -6.95 4.26 -1.19
CA ASP A 97 -5.64 3.76 -0.81
C ASP A 97 -5.59 2.24 -0.97
N VAL A 98 -5.34 1.81 -2.21
CA VAL A 98 -5.48 0.42 -2.64
C VAL A 98 -4.52 -0.50 -1.88
N THR A 99 -3.31 -0.01 -1.59
CA THR A 99 -2.34 -0.76 -0.79
C THR A 99 -2.84 -1.00 0.63
N THR A 100 -3.39 0.01 1.29
CA THR A 100 -3.92 -0.13 2.65
C THR A 100 -5.16 -1.02 2.69
N LEU A 101 -6.06 -0.89 1.70
CA LEU A 101 -7.22 -1.76 1.57
C LEU A 101 -6.80 -3.23 1.40
N ALA A 102 -5.85 -3.50 0.50
CA ALA A 102 -5.30 -4.84 0.27
C ALA A 102 -4.70 -5.43 1.55
N ARG A 103 -3.81 -4.68 2.24
CA ARG A 103 -3.18 -5.14 3.50
C ARG A 103 -4.19 -5.38 4.62
N SER A 104 -5.28 -4.61 4.64
CA SER A 104 -6.35 -4.74 5.64
C SER A 104 -7.36 -5.86 5.33
N GLY A 105 -7.21 -6.52 4.18
CA GLY A 105 -8.10 -7.58 3.72
C GLY A 105 -9.45 -7.07 3.18
N TYR A 106 -9.51 -5.82 2.70
CA TYR A 106 -10.70 -5.21 2.14
C TYR A 106 -10.68 -5.33 0.60
N HIS A 107 -11.14 -6.47 0.09
CA HIS A 107 -11.09 -6.79 -1.35
C HIS A 107 -12.43 -6.54 -2.05
N ASP A 108 -13.53 -6.99 -1.43
CA ASP A 108 -14.87 -7.06 -2.00
C ASP A 108 -15.96 -6.62 -0.99
N SER A 109 -15.55 -6.29 0.23
CA SER A 109 -16.40 -5.84 1.32
C SER A 109 -15.71 -4.72 2.07
N LEU A 110 -16.45 -3.64 2.35
CA LEU A 110 -15.95 -2.44 3.00
C LEU A 110 -16.79 -2.12 4.24
N PRO A 111 -16.19 -2.06 5.44
CA PRO A 111 -16.86 -1.55 6.62
C PRO A 111 -16.93 -0.03 6.52
N LEU A 112 -18.13 0.54 6.60
CA LEU A 112 -18.38 1.97 6.43
C LEU A 112 -19.04 2.56 7.67
N ILE A 113 -18.73 3.82 7.97
CA ILE A 113 -19.59 4.69 8.77
C ILE A 113 -20.26 5.68 7.81
N VAL A 114 -21.59 5.73 7.84
CA VAL A 114 -22.37 6.59 6.96
C VAL A 114 -23.27 7.55 7.74
N GLN A 115 -23.28 8.81 7.33
CA GLN A 115 -24.12 9.85 7.89
C GLN A 115 -24.83 10.60 6.77
N ASP A 116 -26.15 10.75 6.88
CA ASP A 116 -26.99 11.44 5.90
C ASP A 116 -26.78 10.94 4.45
N ALA A 117 -26.47 9.65 4.28
CA ALA A 117 -26.18 8.99 3.01
C ALA A 117 -27.22 7.89 2.69
N PRO A 118 -28.42 8.26 2.22
CA PRO A 118 -29.55 7.32 2.06
C PRO A 118 -29.36 6.31 0.92
N ASP A 119 -28.50 6.63 -0.04
CA ASP A 119 -28.17 5.77 -1.19
C ASP A 119 -27.20 4.64 -0.81
N ILE A 120 -26.55 4.73 0.36
CA ILE A 120 -25.61 3.71 0.83
C ILE A 120 -26.33 2.71 1.73
N ARG A 121 -26.36 1.46 1.30
CA ARG A 121 -26.95 0.33 2.01
C ARG A 121 -25.92 -0.78 2.14
N GLY A 122 -26.05 -1.57 3.19
CA GLY A 122 -25.11 -2.64 3.51
C GLY A 122 -25.71 -3.58 4.54
N LYS A 123 -25.01 -4.68 4.80
CA LYS A 123 -25.37 -5.68 5.80
C LYS A 123 -24.93 -5.20 7.20
N SER A 124 -25.43 -5.87 8.23
CA SER A 124 -24.97 -5.73 9.62
C SER A 124 -24.91 -4.28 10.11
N ALA A 125 -26.02 -3.54 9.97
CA ALA A 125 -26.10 -2.15 10.36
C ALA A 125 -26.12 -1.96 11.89
N LYS A 126 -25.27 -1.08 12.41
CA LYS A 126 -25.28 -0.64 13.81
C LYS A 126 -25.45 0.87 13.88
N ASP A 127 -26.41 1.33 14.66
CA ASP A 127 -26.62 2.76 14.88
C ASP A 127 -25.55 3.37 15.79
N LEU A 128 -25.09 4.56 15.42
CA LEU A 128 -24.12 5.37 16.15
C LEU A 128 -24.77 6.72 16.49
N PRO A 129 -25.67 6.76 17.50
CA PRO A 129 -26.53 7.92 17.75
C PRO A 129 -25.76 9.18 18.17
N SER A 130 -24.63 9.03 18.87
CA SER A 130 -23.79 10.15 19.32
C SER A 130 -23.29 11.02 18.15
N ILE A 131 -23.14 10.42 16.98
CA ILE A 131 -22.69 11.09 15.76
C ILE A 131 -23.76 11.08 14.66
N ARG A 132 -25.00 10.64 14.96
CA ARG A 132 -26.10 10.50 13.99
C ARG A 132 -25.66 9.74 12.73
N ALA A 133 -24.96 8.62 12.89
CA ALA A 133 -24.44 7.80 11.80
C ALA A 133 -24.84 6.33 11.96
N ARG A 134 -24.52 5.52 10.97
CA ARG A 134 -24.66 4.06 11.00
C ARG A 134 -23.37 3.42 10.54
N ALA A 135 -22.89 2.42 11.27
CA ALA A 135 -21.87 1.50 10.76
C ALA A 135 -22.55 0.41 9.93
N ILE A 136 -22.05 0.13 8.73
CA ILE A 136 -22.60 -0.89 7.81
C ILE A 136 -21.47 -1.62 7.11
N GLU A 137 -21.72 -2.83 6.64
CA GLU A 137 -20.81 -3.56 5.76
C GLU A 137 -21.33 -3.47 4.31
N LEU A 138 -20.63 -2.73 3.45
CA LEU A 138 -20.98 -2.61 2.03
C LEU A 138 -20.29 -3.73 1.23
N SER A 139 -21.07 -4.52 0.49
CA SER A 139 -20.50 -5.33 -0.60
C SER A 139 -20.20 -4.44 -1.79
N THR A 140 -18.97 -4.48 -2.31
CA THR A 140 -18.59 -3.66 -3.47
C THR A 140 -19.26 -4.11 -4.77
N SER A 141 -19.87 -5.30 -4.78
CA SER A 141 -20.76 -5.74 -5.87
C SER A 141 -22.05 -4.92 -5.96
N GLU A 142 -22.44 -4.27 -4.86
CA GLU A 142 -23.58 -3.36 -4.75
C GLU A 142 -23.10 -1.89 -4.72
N ALA A 143 -22.00 -1.60 -5.44
CA ALA A 143 -21.37 -0.29 -5.46
C ALA A 143 -22.39 0.84 -5.71
N PRO A 144 -22.42 1.88 -4.86
CA PRO A 144 -23.32 3.01 -5.04
C PRO A 144 -23.03 3.77 -6.33
N THR A 145 -24.08 4.21 -7.01
CA THR A 145 -23.97 5.04 -8.22
C THR A 145 -23.94 6.54 -7.91
N ARG A 146 -24.23 6.92 -6.66
CA ARG A 146 -24.24 8.31 -6.16
C ARG A 146 -23.71 8.35 -4.74
N PHE A 147 -22.96 9.41 -4.44
CA PHE A 147 -22.39 9.65 -3.13
C PHE A 147 -22.89 10.98 -2.58
N THR A 148 -23.54 10.93 -1.43
CA THR A 148 -24.08 12.07 -0.70
C THR A 148 -23.83 11.90 0.80
N GLY A 149 -23.99 12.97 1.58
CA GLY A 149 -23.74 12.92 3.02
C GLY A 149 -22.24 12.80 3.36
N ARG A 150 -21.92 11.99 4.37
CA ARG A 150 -20.54 11.65 4.75
C ARG A 150 -20.38 10.14 4.89
N ILE A 151 -19.32 9.64 4.27
CA ILE A 151 -19.03 8.22 4.14
C ILE A 151 -17.56 8.05 4.49
N TRP A 152 -17.30 7.32 5.56
CA TRP A 152 -15.97 7.03 6.08
C TRP A 152 -15.69 5.54 6.08
N LEU A 153 -14.44 5.18 5.86
CA LEU A 153 -14.00 3.79 6.01
C LEU A 153 -13.87 3.51 7.51
N ASP A 154 -14.56 2.50 8.03
CA ASP A 154 -14.36 2.00 9.39
C ASP A 154 -13.14 1.07 9.41
N ALA A 155 -11.98 1.67 9.16
CA ALA A 155 -10.74 0.95 8.91
C ALA A 155 -10.18 0.32 10.19
N LYS A 156 -9.73 -0.94 10.07
CA LYS A 156 -8.89 -1.55 11.09
C LYS A 156 -7.57 -0.79 11.20
N VAL A 157 -7.22 -0.45 12.43
CA VAL A 157 -5.95 0.20 12.75
C VAL A 157 -5.15 -0.77 13.60
N HIS A 158 -3.90 -0.99 13.20
CA HIS A 158 -2.93 -1.65 14.05
C HIS A 158 -2.07 -0.57 14.67
N SER A 159 -1.96 -0.55 15.99
CA SER A 159 -0.92 0.21 16.65
C SER A 159 0.38 -0.53 16.39
N ASP A 160 1.31 0.08 15.64
CA ASP A 160 2.67 -0.40 15.65
C ASP A 160 3.17 -0.37 17.09
N ALA A 161 3.68 -1.51 17.56
CA ALA A 161 4.34 -1.55 18.85
C ALA A 161 5.45 -0.51 18.80
N LEU A 162 5.45 0.43 19.76
CA LEU A 162 6.48 1.46 19.86
C LEU A 162 7.85 0.77 19.80
N VAL A 163 8.55 0.93 18.68
CA VAL A 163 9.85 0.31 18.47
C VAL A 163 10.78 0.89 19.54
N PRO A 164 11.37 0.07 20.43
CA PRO A 164 12.37 0.56 21.35
C PRO A 164 13.51 1.18 20.55
N GLU A 165 14.00 2.35 20.96
CA GLU A 165 15.22 2.92 20.39
C GLU A 165 16.39 1.91 20.53
N PRO A 166 17.47 2.05 19.75
CA PRO A 166 18.62 1.16 19.81
C PRO A 166 19.24 0.98 21.21
N ASP A 167 18.99 1.90 22.15
CA ASP A 167 19.43 1.83 23.55
C ASP A 167 18.42 1.12 24.49
N GLY A 168 17.35 0.55 23.93
CA GLY A 168 16.28 -0.13 24.65
C GLY A 168 15.26 0.80 25.29
N ARG A 169 15.35 2.12 25.09
CA ARG A 169 14.37 3.08 25.60
C ARG A 169 13.28 3.30 24.57
N THR A 170 12.04 3.01 24.91
CA THR A 170 10.92 3.60 24.18
C THR A 170 10.86 5.09 24.55
N ARG A 171 10.92 6.01 23.58
CA ARG A 171 10.68 7.45 23.86
C ARG A 171 9.21 7.66 24.14
N TRP A 172 8.85 7.48 25.40
CA TRP A 172 7.52 7.77 25.93
C TRP A 172 7.28 9.29 25.91
N ASP A 173 6.05 9.70 25.61
CA ASP A 173 5.61 11.08 25.79
C ASP A 173 5.90 11.55 27.23
N THR A 174 6.52 12.72 27.38
CA THR A 174 6.94 13.26 28.68
C THR A 174 5.77 13.52 29.64
N ASN A 175 4.55 13.68 29.13
CA ASN A 175 3.36 13.90 29.93
C ASN A 175 2.81 12.62 30.57
N LEU A 176 3.31 11.44 30.20
CA LEU A 176 2.84 10.17 30.77
C LEU A 176 3.04 10.10 32.30
N THR A 177 4.08 10.75 32.83
CA THR A 177 4.29 10.87 34.27
C THR A 177 3.24 11.76 34.93
N GLN A 178 2.80 12.84 34.27
CA GLN A 178 1.83 13.79 34.84
C GLN A 178 0.43 13.17 34.98
N ILE A 179 0.06 12.28 34.05
CA ILE A 179 -1.23 11.56 34.10
C ILE A 179 -1.16 10.25 34.90
N GLY A 180 0.00 9.92 35.50
CA GLY A 180 0.17 8.72 36.31
C GLY A 180 0.21 7.40 35.54
N ALA A 181 0.47 7.42 34.23
CA ALA A 181 0.48 6.21 33.40
C ALA A 181 1.46 5.12 33.90
N PRO A 182 2.69 5.43 34.36
CA PRO A 182 3.60 4.41 34.90
C PRO A 182 3.03 3.65 36.10
N SER A 183 2.31 4.34 36.99
CA SER A 183 1.68 3.69 38.16
C SER A 183 0.53 2.77 37.76
N ALA A 184 -0.27 3.15 36.76
CA ALA A 184 -1.32 2.30 36.21
C ALA A 184 -0.75 1.02 35.58
N TRP A 185 0.32 1.14 34.80
CA TRP A 185 0.99 -0.03 34.20
C TRP A 185 1.67 -0.93 35.23
N ALA A 186 2.30 -0.36 36.26
CA ALA A 186 2.87 -1.14 37.37
C ALA A 186 1.79 -1.93 38.14
N ALA A 187 0.55 -1.41 38.16
CA ALA A 187 -0.62 -2.11 38.69
C ALA A 187 -1.24 -3.11 37.68
N GLY A 188 -0.65 -3.31 36.50
CA GLY A 188 -1.10 -4.24 35.47
C GLY A 188 -2.15 -3.67 34.48
N LEU A 189 -2.50 -2.39 34.57
CA LEU A 189 -3.52 -1.74 33.74
C LEU A 189 -2.92 -1.24 32.41
N SER A 190 -2.52 -2.16 31.54
CA SER A 190 -1.84 -1.85 30.28
C SER A 190 -2.78 -1.61 29.09
N GLY A 191 -4.07 -1.94 29.22
CA GLY A 191 -5.01 -1.94 28.10
C GLY A 191 -4.85 -3.14 27.15
N VAL A 192 -3.97 -4.10 27.46
CA VAL A 192 -3.85 -5.34 26.70
C VAL A 192 -5.20 -6.07 26.68
N GLY A 193 -5.68 -6.41 25.48
CA GLY A 193 -6.99 -7.04 25.26
C GLY A 193 -8.18 -6.07 25.22
N VAL A 194 -7.96 -4.77 25.45
CA VAL A 194 -9.00 -3.75 25.33
C VAL A 194 -9.09 -3.28 23.87
N ARG A 195 -10.31 -3.17 23.35
CA ARG A 195 -10.58 -2.59 22.03
C ARG A 195 -11.02 -1.14 22.18
N VAL A 196 -10.42 -0.26 21.39
CA VAL A 196 -10.75 1.17 21.34
C VAL A 196 -11.10 1.51 19.90
N ALA A 197 -12.19 2.27 19.72
CA ALA A 197 -12.54 2.88 18.45
C ALA A 197 -12.25 4.37 18.52
N VAL A 198 -11.55 4.91 17.53
CA VAL A 198 -11.19 6.32 17.45
C VAL A 198 -11.86 6.91 16.23
N LEU A 199 -12.69 7.93 16.44
CA LEU A 199 -13.24 8.74 15.37
C LEU A 199 -12.53 10.10 15.42
N ASP A 200 -11.68 10.32 14.43
CA ASP A 200 -10.88 11.53 14.30
C ASP A 200 -11.13 12.16 12.93
N THR A 201 -10.89 13.46 12.82
CA THR A 201 -10.94 14.19 11.55
C THR A 201 -9.64 14.05 10.76
N ASP A 202 -8.57 13.60 11.41
CA ASP A 202 -7.21 13.74 10.90
C ASP A 202 -6.49 12.39 10.81
N ARG A 203 -6.34 11.89 9.59
CA ARG A 203 -5.17 11.08 9.21
C ARG A 203 -4.53 11.75 8.02
N LYS A 204 -3.34 12.34 8.23
CA LYS A 204 -2.46 12.72 7.14
C LYS A 204 -1.59 11.53 6.75
#